data_AF-A0A1I3VWT2-F1
#
_entry.id   AF-A0A1I3VWT2-F1
#
_cell.length_a   1.000
_cell.length_b   1.000
_cell.length_c   1.000
_cell.angle_alpha   90.00
_cell.angle_beta   90.00
_cell.angle_gamma   90.00
#
_symmetry.space_group_name_H-M   'P 1'
#
loop_
_entity.id
_entity.type
_entity.pdbx_description
1 polymer ?
#
loop_
_entity_poly.entity_id
_entity_poly.type
_entity_poly.pdbx_seq_one_letter_code
_entity_poly.pdbx_strand_id
1 'polypeptide(L)'
;MIPRARLEHVTEADIQQLIDHGVREGRTLDYKRDWPTSPQERARIAEDVCAFANTLGGDLVFGLDEQEGVATAIVPIPLKDVDAALREVTSAIRDLHEPKITSGLQPWAVSIASGGYVVVLRVAVSPNAPHRTTTKNHFYGRTSVGKEPMDMHAIRHAFASNTSLVDQVLARREATLQSILTHTSPAPQLAGPTCVCQIVPLAAITRPQLHDVDMLRSAARRLEIAGPGQINLHPPTINLDGVACISDRVDHVFRAYAQLYRNGSVELVAGDLSRCIVPQRGDEEVRAIFPDLYEVPLVRTGFPAMLDALAELDVAPPAYLMLSWTYTGRTLVAVQQRGAEIYAPLPDHIQTMVAPPIYLESFDIDPLTTLRPAFDVFWNAVGIAHTQTDFARR
;
A
#
# COMPACT_ATOMS: atom_id res chain seq x y z
N MET A 1 -18.44 -4.18 4.94
CA MET A 1 -17.95 -2.88 4.46
C MET A 1 -18.79 -2.42 3.29
N ILE A 2 -18.97 -1.12 3.17
CA ILE A 2 -19.55 -0.46 2.00
C ILE A 2 -18.60 -0.67 0.82
N PRO A 3 -19.06 -1.23 -0.31
CA PRO A 3 -18.21 -1.66 -1.43
C PRO A 3 -17.75 -0.46 -2.30
N ARG A 4 -16.99 0.45 -1.69
CA ARG A 4 -16.35 1.60 -2.32
C ARG A 4 -14.91 1.68 -1.82
N ALA A 5 -13.91 1.74 -2.71
CA ALA A 5 -12.51 1.86 -2.27
C ALA A 5 -12.22 3.21 -1.59
N ARG A 6 -12.68 4.31 -2.20
CA ARG A 6 -12.56 5.67 -1.66
C ARG A 6 -13.86 6.07 -0.96
N LEU A 7 -13.77 6.49 0.30
CA LEU A 7 -14.96 6.90 1.07
C LEU A 7 -15.64 8.13 0.47
N GLU A 8 -14.92 9.01 -0.21
CA GLU A 8 -15.47 10.18 -0.90
C GLU A 8 -16.49 9.85 -1.99
N HIS A 9 -16.47 8.62 -2.49
CA HIS A 9 -17.46 8.11 -3.46
C HIS A 9 -18.68 7.47 -2.79
N VAL A 10 -18.72 7.39 -1.45
CA VAL A 10 -19.90 6.90 -0.74
C VAL A 10 -20.97 8.00 -0.73
N THR A 11 -22.13 7.66 -1.27
CA THR A 11 -23.27 8.54 -1.44
C THR A 11 -24.45 8.12 -0.56
N GLU A 12 -25.46 9.00 -0.43
CA GLU A 12 -26.71 8.67 0.26
C GLU A 12 -27.39 7.43 -0.34
N ALA A 13 -27.29 7.22 -1.66
CA ALA A 13 -27.83 6.03 -2.31
C ALA A 13 -27.14 4.74 -1.86
N ASP A 14 -25.82 4.76 -1.66
CA ASP A 14 -25.09 3.60 -1.13
C ASP A 14 -25.54 3.28 0.31
N ILE A 15 -25.83 4.30 1.12
CA ILE A 15 -26.37 4.13 2.47
C ILE A 15 -27.79 3.57 2.43
N GLN A 16 -28.66 4.09 1.56
CA GLN A 16 -30.03 3.62 1.39
C GLN A 16 -30.07 2.15 0.95
N GLN A 17 -29.15 1.72 0.08
CA GLN A 17 -29.03 0.31 -0.30
C GLN A 17 -28.74 -0.63 0.88
N LEU A 18 -28.06 -0.17 1.93
CA LEU A 18 -27.86 -0.98 3.14
C LEU A 18 -29.19 -1.30 3.84
N ILE A 19 -30.12 -0.34 3.83
CA ILE A 19 -31.47 -0.49 4.41
C ILE A 19 -32.34 -1.33 3.46
N ASP A 20 -32.39 -0.96 2.18
CA ASP A 20 -33.27 -1.61 1.19
C ASP A 20 -32.98 -3.11 1.03
N HIS A 21 -31.70 -3.49 1.12
CA HIS A 21 -31.29 -4.90 1.07
C HIS A 21 -31.26 -5.58 2.44
N GLY A 22 -31.62 -4.88 3.52
CA GLY A 22 -31.60 -5.41 4.88
C GLY A 22 -30.21 -5.94 5.26
N VAL A 23 -29.15 -5.21 4.88
CA VAL A 23 -27.78 -5.62 5.16
C VAL A 23 -27.60 -5.71 6.67
N ARG A 24 -27.24 -6.90 7.13
CA ARG A 24 -26.97 -7.16 8.54
C ARG A 24 -25.56 -6.70 8.90
N GLU A 25 -25.41 -6.18 10.12
CA GLU A 25 -24.12 -6.08 10.79
C GLU A 25 -23.38 -7.41 10.74
N GLY A 26 -22.06 -7.31 10.87
CA GLY A 26 -21.25 -8.50 10.96
C GLY A 26 -19.79 -8.19 11.21
N ARG A 27 -18.93 -9.03 10.66
CA ARG A 27 -17.49 -8.98 10.92
C ARG A 27 -16.79 -7.71 10.44
N THR A 28 -17.42 -6.96 9.51
CA THR A 28 -16.80 -5.81 8.83
C THR A 28 -17.75 -4.61 8.69
N LEU A 29 -18.88 -4.62 9.38
CA LEU A 29 -19.89 -3.55 9.33
C LEU A 29 -20.63 -3.50 10.66
N ASP A 30 -20.81 -2.29 11.18
CA ASP A 30 -21.46 -2.04 12.46
C ASP A 30 -22.17 -0.68 12.41
N TYR A 31 -23.43 -0.64 12.85
CA TYR A 31 -24.30 0.52 12.78
C TYR A 31 -24.39 1.20 14.15
N LYS A 32 -24.43 2.52 14.12
CA LYS A 32 -24.58 3.37 15.29
C LYS A 32 -25.59 4.46 14.98
N ARG A 33 -26.55 4.67 15.88
CA ARG A 33 -27.52 5.73 15.74
C ARG A 33 -26.89 7.10 15.97
N ASP A 34 -26.15 7.25 17.07
CA ASP A 34 -25.70 8.55 17.57
C ASP A 34 -24.20 8.80 17.35
N TRP A 35 -23.83 10.07 17.20
CA TRP A 35 -22.44 10.52 17.11
C TRP A 35 -21.79 10.56 18.52
N PRO A 36 -20.58 10.03 18.72
CA PRO A 36 -19.97 9.90 20.05
C PRO A 36 -19.42 11.25 20.56
N THR A 37 -20.27 12.02 21.22
CA THR A 37 -19.93 13.36 21.71
C THR A 37 -19.19 13.36 23.04
N SER A 38 -19.49 12.41 23.93
CA SER A 38 -18.89 12.31 25.26
C SER A 38 -17.64 11.39 25.29
N PRO A 39 -16.72 11.57 26.26
CA PRO A 39 -15.59 10.65 26.43
C PRO A 39 -16.00 9.18 26.63
N GLN A 40 -17.13 8.94 27.32
CA GLN A 40 -17.64 7.59 27.57
C GLN A 40 -18.15 6.92 26.29
N GLU A 41 -18.83 7.67 25.42
CA GLU A 41 -19.25 7.18 24.11
C GLU A 41 -18.03 6.90 23.23
N ARG A 42 -17.07 7.82 23.19
CA ARG A 42 -15.80 7.64 22.46
C ARG A 42 -15.05 6.39 22.92
N ALA A 43 -15.04 6.10 24.22
CA ALA A 43 -14.45 4.88 24.76
C ALA A 43 -15.16 3.60 24.28
N ARG A 44 -16.49 3.61 24.14
CA ARG A 44 -17.24 2.47 23.58
C ARG A 44 -16.94 2.26 22.11
N ILE A 45 -16.85 3.34 21.34
CA ILE A 45 -16.45 3.29 19.92
C ILE A 45 -15.00 2.82 19.77
N ALA A 46 -14.11 3.21 20.68
CA ALA A 46 -12.73 2.73 20.67
C ALA A 46 -12.64 1.19 20.81
N GLU A 47 -13.56 0.56 21.55
CA GLU A 47 -13.64 -0.91 21.60
C GLU A 47 -14.02 -1.51 20.24
N ASP A 48 -14.96 -0.90 19.51
CA ASP A 48 -15.37 -1.35 18.17
C ASP A 48 -14.24 -1.18 17.14
N VAL A 49 -13.55 -0.04 17.20
CA VAL A 49 -12.36 0.26 16.39
C VAL A 49 -11.24 -0.73 16.68
N CYS A 50 -10.98 -1.03 17.96
CA CYS A 50 -9.99 -2.02 18.38
C CYS A 50 -10.33 -3.40 17.79
N ALA A 51 -11.59 -3.82 17.89
CA ALA A 51 -12.06 -5.08 17.34
C ALA A 51 -11.85 -5.18 15.82
N PHE A 52 -12.17 -4.13 15.07
CA PHE A 52 -11.95 -4.10 13.62
C PHE A 52 -10.47 -4.12 13.25
N ALA A 53 -9.66 -3.26 13.87
CA ALA A 53 -8.23 -3.15 13.59
C ALA A 53 -7.47 -4.47 13.87
N ASN A 54 -7.92 -5.23 14.87
CA ASN A 54 -7.32 -6.51 15.25
C ASN A 54 -7.77 -7.71 14.42
N THR A 55 -8.73 -7.54 13.50
CA THR A 55 -9.31 -8.66 12.76
C THR A 55 -9.29 -8.42 11.25
N LEU A 56 -10.40 -7.96 10.69
CA LEU A 56 -10.62 -7.89 9.24
C LEU A 56 -10.76 -6.46 8.72
N GLY A 57 -10.64 -5.45 9.59
CA GLY A 57 -11.10 -4.11 9.30
C GLY A 57 -12.62 -4.05 9.15
N GLY A 58 -13.15 -2.87 8.89
CA GLY A 58 -14.59 -2.69 8.74
C GLY A 58 -15.02 -1.23 8.65
N ASP A 59 -16.32 -1.03 8.53
CA ASP A 59 -16.95 0.29 8.56
C ASP A 59 -17.85 0.41 9.79
N LEU A 60 -17.67 1.50 10.54
CA LEU A 60 -18.62 1.98 11.54
C LEU A 60 -19.49 3.05 10.86
N VAL A 61 -20.79 2.84 10.78
CA VAL A 61 -21.71 3.78 10.11
C VAL A 61 -22.61 4.43 11.17
N PHE A 62 -22.40 5.71 11.39
CA PHE A 62 -23.15 6.54 12.33
C PHE A 62 -24.30 7.26 11.64
N GLY A 63 -25.43 7.40 12.32
CA GLY A 63 -26.66 7.97 11.78
C GLY A 63 -27.58 6.94 11.13
N LEU A 64 -27.47 5.67 11.55
CA LEU A 64 -28.37 4.60 11.14
C LEU A 64 -29.01 3.96 12.38
N ASP A 65 -30.33 3.82 12.36
CA ASP A 65 -31.06 3.00 13.34
C ASP A 65 -30.98 1.53 12.92
N GLU A 66 -30.88 0.64 13.90
CA GLU A 66 -30.80 -0.80 13.66
C GLU A 66 -31.81 -1.56 14.53
N GLN A 67 -32.31 -2.67 14.01
CA GLN A 67 -33.10 -3.64 14.76
C GLN A 67 -32.53 -5.03 14.52
N GLU A 68 -32.13 -5.70 15.60
CA GLU A 68 -31.50 -7.02 15.57
C GLU A 68 -30.30 -7.09 14.61
N GLY A 69 -29.52 -6.01 14.53
CA GLY A 69 -28.35 -5.86 13.67
C GLY A 69 -28.67 -5.59 12.21
N VAL A 70 -29.91 -5.25 11.84
CA VAL A 70 -30.29 -4.88 10.46
C VAL A 70 -30.57 -3.38 10.41
N ALA A 71 -29.99 -2.67 9.45
CA ALA A 71 -30.27 -1.23 9.27
C ALA A 71 -31.74 -1.01 8.89
N THR A 72 -32.42 -0.10 9.59
CA THR A 72 -33.87 0.14 9.41
C THR A 72 -34.22 1.55 8.97
N ALA A 73 -33.43 2.56 9.38
CA ALA A 73 -33.71 3.95 9.03
C ALA A 73 -32.45 4.82 9.06
N ILE A 74 -32.42 5.83 8.19
CA ILE A 74 -31.46 6.92 8.27
C ILE A 74 -31.91 7.90 9.36
N VAL A 75 -31.02 8.16 10.32
CA VAL A 75 -31.18 9.13 11.41
C VAL A 75 -30.06 10.15 11.29
N PRO A 76 -30.22 11.22 10.49
CA PRO A 76 -29.12 12.13 10.19
C PRO A 76 -28.56 12.83 11.43
N ILE A 77 -27.24 12.89 11.51
CA ILE A 77 -26.51 13.54 12.60
C ILE A 77 -26.39 15.04 12.29
N PRO A 78 -26.84 15.91 13.21
CA PRO A 78 -26.70 17.35 13.05
C PRO A 78 -25.27 17.79 13.41
N LEU A 79 -24.40 17.89 12.41
CA LEU A 79 -23.05 18.45 12.56
C LEU A 79 -23.01 19.89 12.06
N LYS A 80 -22.60 20.83 12.91
CA LYS A 80 -22.44 22.25 12.54
C LYS A 80 -21.19 22.49 11.70
N ASP A 81 -20.06 22.00 12.19
CA ASP A 81 -18.77 22.01 11.50
C ASP A 81 -18.33 20.55 11.36
N VAL A 82 -18.52 20.01 10.16
CA VAL A 82 -18.29 18.59 9.85
C VAL A 82 -16.81 18.25 10.03
N ASP A 83 -15.94 19.03 9.42
CA ASP A 83 -14.50 18.77 9.42
C ASP A 83 -13.92 18.83 10.84
N ALA A 84 -14.35 19.80 11.65
CA ALA A 84 -13.94 19.89 13.05
C ALA A 84 -14.44 18.69 13.86
N ALA A 85 -15.71 18.29 13.69
CA ALA A 85 -16.30 17.18 14.42
C ALA A 85 -15.63 15.83 14.08
N LEU A 86 -15.39 15.55 12.79
CA LEU A 86 -14.70 14.34 12.34
C LEU A 86 -13.28 14.27 12.90
N ARG A 87 -12.54 15.39 12.84
CA ARG A 87 -11.16 15.47 13.33
C ARG A 87 -11.08 15.27 14.84
N GLU A 88 -11.95 15.92 15.60
CA GLU A 88 -11.97 15.84 17.07
C GLU A 88 -12.21 14.39 17.53
N VAL A 89 -13.28 13.76 17.02
CA VAL A 89 -13.66 12.40 17.42
C VAL A 89 -12.60 11.39 16.98
N THR A 90 -12.09 11.50 15.75
CA THR A 90 -11.09 10.57 15.23
C THR A 90 -9.77 10.67 16.00
N SER A 91 -9.34 11.89 16.35
CA SER A 91 -8.14 12.10 17.18
C SER A 91 -8.34 11.52 18.58
N ALA A 92 -9.48 11.79 19.20
CA ALA A 92 -9.79 11.28 20.54
C ALA A 92 -9.82 9.75 20.56
N ILE A 93 -10.46 9.11 19.57
CA ILE A 93 -10.51 7.65 19.44
C ILE A 93 -9.10 7.07 19.27
N ARG A 94 -8.26 7.66 18.41
CA ARG A 94 -6.87 7.21 18.18
C ARG A 94 -6.04 7.14 19.46
N ASP A 95 -6.23 8.09 20.37
CA ASP A 95 -5.51 8.16 21.65
C ASP A 95 -6.01 7.13 22.68
N LEU A 96 -7.11 6.43 22.39
CA LEU A 96 -7.67 5.38 23.24
C LEU A 96 -7.14 3.98 22.91
N HIS A 97 -6.10 3.85 22.08
CA HIS A 97 -5.49 2.58 21.69
C HIS A 97 -4.00 2.51 22.01
N GLU A 98 -3.55 1.31 22.34
CA GLU A 98 -2.14 0.96 22.46
C GLU A 98 -1.84 -0.36 21.73
N PRO A 99 -0.91 -0.38 20.76
CA PRO A 99 -0.31 0.79 20.11
C PRO A 99 -1.38 1.70 19.47
N LYS A 100 -1.06 2.96 19.19
CA LYS A 100 -2.03 3.89 18.56
C LYS A 100 -2.36 3.45 17.13
N ILE A 101 -3.59 3.71 16.69
CA ILE A 101 -4.03 3.46 15.31
C ILE A 101 -3.90 4.76 14.51
N THR A 102 -2.75 4.98 13.87
CA THR A 102 -2.31 6.29 13.35
C THR A 102 -2.99 6.75 12.05
N SER A 103 -3.60 5.87 11.28
CA SER A 103 -3.87 6.13 9.85
C SER A 103 -4.89 5.17 9.23
N GLY A 104 -5.13 4.03 9.89
CA GLY A 104 -6.21 3.12 9.55
C GLY A 104 -7.59 3.65 9.97
N LEU A 105 -7.74 4.91 10.37
CA LEU A 105 -9.02 5.53 10.74
C LEU A 105 -9.37 6.63 9.74
N GLN A 106 -10.29 6.31 8.83
CA GLN A 106 -10.72 7.21 7.76
C GLN A 106 -12.18 7.61 7.96
N PRO A 107 -12.46 8.82 8.45
CA PRO A 107 -13.82 9.33 8.58
C PRO A 107 -14.30 9.99 7.28
N TRP A 108 -15.57 9.80 6.93
CA TRP A 108 -16.23 10.50 5.84
C TRP A 108 -17.68 10.80 6.18
N ALA A 109 -18.14 12.02 5.92
CA ALA A 109 -19.53 12.42 6.14
C ALA A 109 -20.30 12.47 4.81
N VAL A 110 -21.34 11.65 4.72
CA VAL A 110 -22.29 11.62 3.61
C VAL A 110 -23.43 12.59 3.94
N SER A 111 -23.61 13.62 3.12
CA SER A 111 -24.74 14.54 3.26
C SER A 111 -26.05 13.85 2.89
N ILE A 112 -27.09 14.04 3.70
CA ILE A 112 -28.42 13.45 3.50
C ILE A 112 -29.38 14.53 3.03
N ALA A 113 -30.19 14.23 2.00
CA ALA A 113 -31.12 15.18 1.38
C ALA A 113 -32.14 15.76 2.37
N SER A 114 -32.56 14.99 3.38
CA SER A 114 -33.44 15.46 4.47
C SER A 114 -32.77 16.42 5.45
N GLY A 115 -31.47 16.68 5.29
CA GLY A 115 -30.63 17.48 6.18
C GLY A 115 -29.85 16.64 7.18
N GLY A 116 -28.64 17.08 7.52
CA GLY A 116 -27.72 16.35 8.39
C GLY A 116 -26.79 15.39 7.63
N TYR A 117 -26.15 14.49 8.36
CA TYR A 117 -25.12 13.60 7.81
C TYR A 117 -25.24 12.17 8.33
N VAL A 118 -24.85 11.20 7.50
CA VAL A 118 -24.41 9.88 7.94
C VAL A 118 -22.88 9.89 7.92
N VAL A 119 -22.24 9.39 8.98
CA VAL A 119 -20.77 9.36 9.03
C VAL A 119 -20.29 7.93 8.92
N VAL A 120 -19.40 7.66 7.98
CA VAL A 120 -18.70 6.38 7.84
C VAL A 120 -17.29 6.54 8.40
N LEU A 121 -16.96 5.78 9.44
CA LEU A 121 -15.59 5.63 9.94
C LEU A 121 -15.07 4.26 9.49
N ARG A 122 -14.23 4.26 8.46
CA ARG A 122 -13.53 3.06 8.00
C ARG A 122 -12.32 2.79 8.86
N VAL A 123 -12.23 1.54 9.32
CA VAL A 123 -11.13 1.00 10.12
C VAL A 123 -10.38 -0.03 9.29
N ALA A 124 -9.14 0.24 8.92
CA ALA A 124 -8.28 -0.71 8.24
C ALA A 124 -7.83 -1.84 9.19
N VAL A 125 -7.49 -3.01 8.63
CA VAL A 125 -6.69 -4.00 9.38
C VAL A 125 -5.37 -3.34 9.74
N SER A 126 -4.96 -3.44 10.99
CA SER A 126 -3.74 -2.77 11.44
C SER A 126 -2.53 -3.71 11.36
N PRO A 127 -1.37 -3.22 10.88
CA PRO A 127 -0.14 -4.01 10.87
C PRO A 127 0.52 -4.06 12.25
N ASN A 128 0.03 -3.24 13.17
CA ASN A 128 0.51 -3.18 14.55
C ASN A 128 -0.45 -3.95 15.47
N ALA A 129 -1.39 -4.70 14.88
CA ALA A 129 -2.27 -5.58 15.63
C ALA A 129 -1.45 -6.67 16.35
N PRO A 130 -1.93 -7.12 17.51
CA PRO A 130 -3.15 -6.69 18.18
C PRO A 130 -2.98 -5.39 19.01
N HIS A 131 -4.01 -4.56 18.98
CA HIS A 131 -4.23 -3.36 19.79
C HIS A 131 -5.08 -3.67 21.01
N ARG A 132 -4.88 -2.93 22.10
CA ARG A 132 -5.80 -2.86 23.23
C ARG A 132 -6.36 -1.46 23.39
N THR A 133 -7.53 -1.35 24.02
CA THR A 133 -8.03 -0.05 24.49
C THR A 133 -7.29 0.39 25.74
N THR A 134 -6.94 1.67 25.87
CA THR A 134 -6.24 2.20 27.06
C THR A 134 -7.15 2.37 28.28
N THR A 135 -8.47 2.48 28.07
CA THR A 135 -9.45 2.66 29.14
C THR A 135 -9.65 1.41 29.99
N LYS A 136 -9.72 0.24 29.34
CA LYS A 136 -9.94 -1.07 30.00
C LYS A 136 -8.75 -2.03 29.89
N ASN A 137 -7.72 -1.69 29.12
CA ASN A 137 -6.58 -2.55 28.80
C ASN A 137 -6.95 -3.90 28.15
N HIS A 138 -8.14 -3.99 27.56
CA HIS A 138 -8.61 -5.19 26.88
C HIS A 138 -8.29 -5.15 25.39
N PHE A 139 -7.90 -6.30 24.86
CA PHE A 139 -7.87 -6.57 23.43
C PHE A 139 -9.27 -6.99 23.00
N TYR A 140 -9.77 -6.41 21.92
CA TYR A 140 -11.05 -6.81 21.34
C TYR A 140 -10.85 -7.39 19.94
N GLY A 141 -11.71 -8.33 19.55
CA GLY A 141 -11.78 -8.88 18.20
C GLY A 141 -13.22 -8.98 17.71
N ARG A 142 -13.40 -9.08 16.38
CA ARG A 142 -14.71 -9.32 15.75
C ARG A 142 -15.02 -10.80 15.61
N THR A 143 -16.18 -11.20 16.12
CA THR A 143 -16.84 -12.47 15.83
C THR A 143 -17.97 -12.24 14.83
N SER A 144 -18.70 -13.29 14.46
CA SER A 144 -19.94 -13.14 13.67
C SER A 144 -21.07 -12.46 14.45
N VAL A 145 -20.94 -12.32 15.77
CA VAL A 145 -21.99 -11.82 16.67
C VAL A 145 -21.70 -10.39 17.15
N GLY A 146 -20.46 -9.91 17.02
CA GLY A 146 -20.09 -8.54 17.37
C GLY A 146 -18.62 -8.40 17.77
N LYS A 147 -18.34 -7.43 18.64
CA LYS A 147 -17.04 -7.31 19.33
C LYS A 147 -17.01 -8.18 20.58
N GLU A 148 -15.90 -8.87 20.82
CA GLU A 148 -15.67 -9.65 22.03
C GLU A 148 -14.25 -9.42 22.57
N PRO A 149 -14.03 -9.44 23.90
CA PRO A 149 -12.70 -9.47 24.46
C PRO A 149 -11.94 -10.72 23.99
N MET A 150 -10.72 -10.54 23.51
CA MET A 150 -9.86 -11.65 23.12
C MET A 150 -9.34 -12.39 24.36
N ASP A 151 -9.40 -13.71 24.34
CA ASP A 151 -8.73 -14.54 25.34
C ASP A 151 -7.22 -14.67 25.06
N MET A 152 -6.49 -15.36 25.94
CA MET A 152 -5.05 -15.53 25.79
C MET A 152 -4.65 -16.28 24.50
N HIS A 153 -5.48 -17.22 24.04
CA HIS A 153 -5.23 -17.95 22.80
C HIS A 153 -5.42 -17.06 21.58
N ALA A 154 -6.50 -16.28 21.56
CA ALA A 154 -6.81 -15.30 20.53
C ALA A 154 -5.75 -14.19 20.48
N ILE A 155 -5.28 -13.68 21.62
CA ILE A 155 -4.20 -12.69 21.68
C ILE A 155 -2.91 -13.28 21.09
N ARG A 156 -2.49 -14.48 21.54
CA ARG A 156 -1.29 -15.15 20.99
C ARG A 156 -1.40 -15.40 19.50
N HIS A 157 -2.57 -15.84 19.04
CA HIS A 157 -2.83 -16.06 17.62
C HIS A 157 -2.78 -14.74 16.84
N ALA A 158 -3.34 -13.66 17.35
CA ALA A 158 -3.30 -12.35 16.70
C ALA A 158 -1.85 -11.87 16.51
N PHE A 159 -1.00 -11.96 17.55
CA PHE A 159 0.43 -11.67 17.42
C PHE A 159 1.13 -12.56 16.39
N ALA A 160 0.91 -13.88 16.42
CA ALA A 160 1.56 -14.82 15.52
C ALA A 160 1.10 -14.67 14.06
N SER A 161 -0.19 -14.39 13.84
CA SER A 161 -0.75 -14.17 12.51
C SER A 161 -0.13 -12.98 11.82
N ASN A 162 0.22 -11.93 12.57
CA ASN A 162 0.85 -10.74 12.01
C ASN A 162 2.31 -10.99 11.58
N THR A 163 3.08 -11.77 12.36
CA THR A 163 4.41 -12.24 11.93
C THR A 163 4.32 -13.04 10.63
N SER A 164 3.32 -13.92 10.51
CA SER A 164 3.09 -14.70 9.28
C SER A 164 2.70 -13.84 8.07
N LEU A 165 2.01 -12.71 8.27
CA LEU A 165 1.68 -11.79 7.18
C LEU A 165 2.94 -11.13 6.61
N VAL A 166 3.81 -10.63 7.48
CA VAL A 166 5.09 -10.04 7.06
C VAL A 166 5.93 -11.09 6.33
N ASP A 167 6.06 -12.30 6.88
CA ASP A 167 6.82 -13.38 6.23
C ASP A 167 6.30 -13.71 4.83
N GLN A 168 4.98 -13.70 4.62
CA GLN A 168 4.37 -13.91 3.31
C GLN A 168 4.66 -12.77 2.33
N VAL A 169 4.65 -11.51 2.80
CA VAL A 169 5.08 -10.35 2.00
C VAL A 169 6.55 -10.50 1.59
N LEU A 170 7.42 -10.87 2.54
CA LEU A 170 8.85 -11.04 2.26
C LEU A 170 9.11 -12.21 1.31
N ALA A 171 8.37 -13.32 1.44
CA ALA A 171 8.45 -14.45 0.53
C ALA A 171 8.05 -14.07 -0.91
N ARG A 172 7.09 -13.15 -1.08
CA ARG A 172 6.69 -12.64 -2.39
C ARG A 172 7.81 -11.87 -3.08
N ARG A 173 8.52 -11.02 -2.34
CA ARG A 173 9.72 -10.32 -2.82
C ARG A 173 10.79 -11.32 -3.26
N GLU A 174 11.06 -12.32 -2.43
CA GLU A 174 12.06 -13.33 -2.76
C GLU A 174 11.70 -14.08 -4.04
N ALA A 175 10.45 -14.54 -4.18
CA ALA A 175 9.98 -15.21 -5.38
C ALA A 175 10.17 -14.35 -6.66
N THR A 176 9.97 -13.04 -6.53
CA THR A 176 10.14 -12.10 -7.64
C THR A 176 11.60 -11.95 -8.03
N LEU A 177 12.48 -11.71 -7.05
CA LEU A 177 13.91 -11.59 -7.29
C LEU A 177 14.47 -12.87 -7.91
N GLN A 178 14.06 -14.04 -7.40
CA GLN A 178 14.43 -15.33 -7.98
C GLN A 178 13.94 -15.47 -9.43
N SER A 179 12.71 -15.04 -9.75
CA SER A 179 12.21 -15.10 -11.14
C SER A 179 13.02 -14.23 -12.11
N ILE A 180 13.52 -13.08 -11.66
CA ILE A 180 14.37 -12.20 -12.47
C ILE A 180 15.75 -12.85 -12.67
N LEU A 181 16.36 -13.35 -11.59
CA LEU A 181 17.68 -13.99 -11.60
C LEU A 181 17.69 -15.28 -12.44
N THR A 182 16.59 -16.02 -12.47
CA THR A 182 16.43 -17.27 -13.24
C THR A 182 15.81 -17.07 -14.63
N HIS A 183 15.55 -15.82 -15.02
CA HIS A 183 14.94 -15.44 -16.30
C HIS A 183 13.54 -16.03 -16.57
N THR A 184 12.76 -16.27 -15.52
CA THR A 184 11.37 -16.75 -15.59
C THR A 184 10.33 -15.65 -15.32
N SER A 185 10.76 -14.39 -15.21
CA SER A 185 9.84 -13.25 -15.08
C SER A 185 9.07 -12.98 -16.39
N PRO A 186 8.05 -12.11 -16.38
CA PRO A 186 7.31 -11.74 -17.60
C PRO A 186 8.18 -11.21 -18.73
N ALA A 187 9.34 -10.63 -18.41
CA ALA A 187 10.36 -10.15 -19.33
C ALA A 187 11.63 -11.02 -19.22
N PRO A 188 11.69 -12.20 -19.87
CA PRO A 188 12.83 -13.11 -19.77
C PRO A 188 14.09 -12.47 -20.37
N GLN A 189 15.27 -12.70 -19.80
CA GLN A 189 16.51 -12.02 -20.23
C GLN A 189 16.45 -10.48 -20.01
N LEU A 190 15.90 -10.05 -18.88
CA LEU A 190 15.94 -8.66 -18.45
C LEU A 190 17.40 -8.21 -18.23
N ALA A 191 17.77 -7.07 -18.81
CA ALA A 191 19.08 -6.46 -18.65
C ALA A 191 19.29 -5.95 -17.22
N GLY A 192 20.37 -6.38 -16.58
CA GLY A 192 20.82 -5.83 -15.29
C GLY A 192 21.77 -4.63 -15.46
N PRO A 193 22.06 -3.87 -14.38
CA PRO A 193 21.47 -3.97 -13.04
C PRO A 193 19.99 -3.60 -13.02
N THR A 194 19.23 -4.12 -12.05
CA THR A 194 17.78 -3.88 -11.95
C THR A 194 17.36 -3.21 -10.65
N CYS A 195 16.24 -2.49 -10.71
CA CYS A 195 15.48 -1.99 -9.57
C CYS A 195 14.04 -2.53 -9.68
N VAL A 196 13.54 -3.10 -8.59
CA VAL A 196 12.25 -3.78 -8.48
C VAL A 196 11.45 -3.06 -7.41
N CYS A 197 10.34 -2.43 -7.79
CA CYS A 197 9.37 -1.84 -6.89
C CYS A 197 8.12 -2.73 -6.85
N GLN A 198 7.65 -3.09 -5.66
CA GLN A 198 6.47 -3.94 -5.49
C GLN A 198 5.51 -3.35 -4.48
N ILE A 199 4.21 -3.43 -4.77
CA ILE A 199 3.14 -3.15 -3.83
C ILE A 199 2.34 -4.44 -3.64
N VAL A 200 2.28 -4.91 -2.39
CA VAL A 200 1.51 -6.09 -1.99
C VAL A 200 0.40 -5.63 -1.05
N PRO A 201 -0.85 -5.49 -1.55
CA PRO A 201 -2.00 -5.18 -0.69
C PRO A 201 -2.17 -6.23 0.40
N LEU A 202 -2.51 -5.81 1.61
CA LEU A 202 -2.73 -6.74 2.71
C LEU A 202 -3.93 -7.67 2.42
N ALA A 203 -4.91 -7.16 1.68
CA ALA A 203 -6.03 -7.94 1.16
C ALA A 203 -5.57 -9.14 0.31
N ALA A 204 -4.49 -9.02 -0.46
CA ALA A 204 -3.95 -10.08 -1.31
C ALA A 204 -3.51 -11.33 -0.52
N ILE A 205 -3.22 -11.15 0.77
CA ILE A 205 -2.76 -12.21 1.68
C ILE A 205 -3.90 -12.64 2.62
N THR A 206 -4.59 -11.67 3.21
CA THR A 206 -5.63 -11.91 4.22
C THR A 206 -6.95 -12.40 3.62
N ARG A 207 -7.23 -12.06 2.36
CA ARG A 207 -8.44 -12.44 1.62
C ARG A 207 -8.06 -12.71 0.16
N PRO A 208 -7.48 -13.88 -0.15
CA PRO A 208 -7.05 -14.21 -1.51
C PRO A 208 -8.25 -14.37 -2.44
N GLN A 209 -8.79 -13.25 -2.91
CA GLN A 209 -9.77 -13.15 -3.97
C GLN A 209 -9.04 -12.79 -5.26
N LEU A 210 -9.35 -13.50 -6.33
CA LEU A 210 -8.76 -13.23 -7.63
C LEU A 210 -9.65 -12.25 -8.40
N HIS A 211 -9.03 -11.21 -8.95
CA HIS A 211 -9.70 -10.26 -9.84
C HIS A 211 -9.90 -10.88 -11.23
N ASP A 212 -11.01 -10.51 -11.88
CA ASP A 212 -11.29 -10.87 -13.26
C ASP A 212 -10.25 -10.27 -14.23
N VAL A 213 -9.97 -10.99 -15.31
CA VAL A 213 -8.90 -10.62 -16.25
C VAL A 213 -9.21 -9.34 -17.04
N ASP A 214 -10.48 -9.04 -17.32
CA ASP A 214 -10.85 -7.82 -18.03
C ASP A 214 -10.71 -6.60 -17.10
N MET A 215 -11.01 -6.74 -15.81
CA MET A 215 -10.73 -5.71 -14.80
C MET A 215 -9.22 -5.46 -14.66
N LEU A 216 -8.42 -6.54 -14.57
CA LEU A 216 -6.95 -6.46 -14.54
C LEU A 216 -6.41 -5.75 -15.79
N ARG A 217 -6.94 -6.07 -16.97
CA ARG A 217 -6.50 -5.43 -18.22
C ARG A 217 -6.85 -3.95 -18.26
N SER A 218 -8.01 -3.55 -17.73
CA SER A 218 -8.40 -2.14 -17.61
C SER A 218 -7.45 -1.39 -16.67
N ALA A 219 -7.22 -1.92 -15.46
CA ALA A 219 -6.33 -1.33 -14.47
C ALA A 219 -4.87 -1.24 -14.93
N ALA A 220 -4.37 -2.27 -15.62
CA ALA A 220 -3.00 -2.30 -16.12
C ALA A 220 -2.71 -1.21 -17.18
N ARG A 221 -3.73 -0.59 -17.79
CA ARG A 221 -3.54 0.60 -18.66
C ARG A 221 -2.87 1.75 -17.92
N ARG A 222 -3.10 1.89 -16.62
CA ARG A 222 -2.43 2.90 -15.78
C ARG A 222 -0.92 2.70 -15.75
N LEU A 223 -0.44 1.47 -15.93
CA LEU A 223 0.99 1.13 -15.87
C LEU A 223 1.75 1.49 -17.15
N GLU A 224 1.08 1.79 -18.27
CA GLU A 224 1.76 2.18 -19.52
C GLU A 224 2.60 3.46 -19.36
N ILE A 225 2.12 4.38 -18.51
CA ILE A 225 2.80 5.65 -18.22
C ILE A 225 3.83 5.53 -17.09
N ALA A 226 4.00 4.34 -16.49
CA ALA A 226 4.88 4.16 -15.34
C ALA A 226 6.35 4.51 -15.66
N GLY A 227 6.77 4.31 -16.91
CA GLY A 227 8.08 4.73 -17.42
C GLY A 227 9.30 4.24 -16.61
N PRO A 228 9.33 3.01 -16.08
CA PRO A 228 10.44 2.54 -15.23
C PRO A 228 11.77 2.63 -15.97
N GLY A 229 12.78 3.25 -15.35
CA GLY A 229 14.08 3.47 -16.02
C GLY A 229 14.02 4.44 -17.20
N GLN A 230 12.96 5.25 -17.31
CA GLN A 230 12.62 6.07 -18.48
C GLN A 230 12.29 5.26 -19.75
N ILE A 231 11.78 4.04 -19.57
CA ILE A 231 11.47 3.11 -20.67
C ILE A 231 9.96 2.98 -20.83
N ASN A 232 9.50 3.13 -22.07
CA ASN A 232 8.09 2.95 -22.42
C ASN A 232 7.68 1.48 -22.27
N LEU A 233 6.49 1.26 -21.72
CA LEU A 233 5.86 -0.06 -21.65
C LEU A 233 4.77 -0.18 -22.70
N HIS A 234 4.65 -1.35 -23.31
CA HIS A 234 3.58 -1.65 -24.25
C HIS A 234 2.23 -1.84 -23.55
N PRO A 235 1.13 -1.75 -24.31
CA PRO A 235 -0.19 -2.14 -23.85
C PRO A 235 -0.24 -3.49 -23.11
N PRO A 236 -1.15 -3.62 -22.13
CA PRO A 236 -1.26 -4.81 -21.30
C PRO A 236 -1.53 -6.09 -22.10
N THR A 237 -0.76 -7.13 -21.77
CA THR A 237 -0.89 -8.49 -22.29
C THR A 237 -1.22 -9.46 -21.16
N ILE A 238 -2.08 -10.44 -21.43
CA ILE A 238 -2.53 -11.39 -20.40
C ILE A 238 -1.53 -12.54 -20.29
N ASN A 239 -1.21 -12.94 -19.06
CA ASN A 239 -0.42 -14.15 -18.78
C ASN A 239 -1.03 -14.99 -17.65
N LEU A 240 -0.32 -16.05 -17.25
CA LEU A 240 -0.75 -17.00 -16.22
C LEU A 240 -1.01 -16.31 -14.88
N ASP A 241 -0.23 -15.28 -14.55
CA ASP A 241 -0.20 -14.65 -13.23
C ASP A 241 -1.07 -13.39 -13.12
N GLY A 242 -1.27 -12.68 -14.22
CA GLY A 242 -2.23 -11.58 -14.35
C GLY A 242 -2.13 -10.93 -15.71
N VAL A 243 -1.73 -9.66 -15.69
CA VAL A 243 -1.54 -8.81 -16.87
C VAL A 243 -0.18 -8.11 -16.77
N ALA A 244 0.57 -8.12 -17.85
CA ALA A 244 1.90 -7.53 -17.95
C ALA A 244 1.95 -6.42 -19.01
N CYS A 245 2.64 -5.33 -18.71
CA CYS A 245 3.06 -4.30 -19.66
C CYS A 245 4.59 -4.41 -19.77
N ILE A 246 5.11 -4.76 -20.95
CA ILE A 246 6.53 -5.12 -21.13
C ILE A 246 7.17 -4.12 -22.10
N SER A 247 8.44 -3.77 -21.90
CA SER A 247 9.18 -2.90 -22.83
C SER A 247 9.44 -3.57 -24.18
N ASP A 248 9.87 -2.79 -25.16
CA ASP A 248 10.54 -3.35 -26.34
C ASP A 248 11.80 -4.13 -25.95
N ARG A 249 12.19 -5.05 -26.84
CA ARG A 249 13.46 -5.76 -26.77
C ARG A 249 14.50 -4.99 -27.58
N VAL A 250 15.61 -4.63 -26.95
CA VAL A 250 16.77 -3.98 -27.60
C VAL A 250 17.96 -4.90 -27.40
N ASP A 251 18.72 -5.18 -28.45
CA ASP A 251 19.89 -6.09 -28.40
C ASP A 251 19.60 -7.43 -27.70
N HIS A 252 18.44 -8.01 -28.02
CA HIS A 252 17.95 -9.28 -27.50
C HIS A 252 17.52 -9.31 -26.02
N VAL A 253 17.61 -8.20 -25.29
CA VAL A 253 17.23 -8.11 -23.88
C VAL A 253 16.04 -7.17 -23.66
N PHE A 254 15.20 -7.48 -22.67
CA PHE A 254 14.21 -6.53 -22.18
C PHE A 254 14.87 -5.59 -21.19
N ARG A 255 14.28 -4.40 -21.01
CA ARG A 255 14.83 -3.40 -20.09
C ARG A 255 13.82 -2.94 -19.05
N ALA A 256 12.54 -3.25 -19.21
CA ALA A 256 11.55 -2.97 -18.19
C ALA A 256 10.29 -3.83 -18.35
N TYR A 257 9.55 -3.98 -17.25
CA TYR A 257 8.17 -4.45 -17.27
C TYR A 257 7.40 -3.97 -16.04
N ALA A 258 6.09 -4.01 -16.14
CA ALA A 258 5.16 -3.96 -15.01
C ALA A 258 4.27 -5.20 -15.05
N GLN A 259 3.95 -5.76 -13.90
CA GLN A 259 3.06 -6.90 -13.77
C GLN A 259 2.02 -6.60 -12.69
N LEU A 260 0.76 -6.69 -13.08
CA LEU A 260 -0.39 -6.64 -12.19
C LEU A 260 -0.90 -8.08 -12.01
N TYR A 261 -0.80 -8.60 -10.80
CA TYR A 261 -1.15 -9.97 -10.46
C TYR A 261 -2.64 -10.14 -10.17
N ARG A 262 -3.17 -11.35 -10.35
CA ARG A 262 -4.58 -11.68 -10.08
C ARG A 262 -5.04 -11.38 -8.66
N ASN A 263 -4.15 -11.41 -7.68
CA ASN A 263 -4.44 -11.08 -6.29
C ASN A 263 -4.34 -9.56 -5.99
N GLY A 264 -4.18 -8.72 -7.01
CA GLY A 264 -4.05 -7.26 -6.86
C GLY A 264 -2.64 -6.80 -6.49
N SER A 265 -1.64 -7.67 -6.35
CA SER A 265 -0.25 -7.22 -6.16
C SER A 265 0.28 -6.61 -7.45
N VAL A 266 1.12 -5.57 -7.35
CA VAL A 266 1.74 -4.89 -8.49
C VAL A 266 3.25 -4.94 -8.33
N GLU A 267 3.97 -5.19 -9.41
CA GLU A 267 5.41 -4.93 -9.48
C GLU A 267 5.77 -4.13 -10.72
N LEU A 268 6.80 -3.31 -10.57
CA LEU A 268 7.35 -2.43 -11.58
C LEU A 268 8.87 -2.59 -11.56
N VAL A 269 9.44 -2.97 -12.69
CA VAL A 269 10.85 -3.34 -12.79
C VAL A 269 11.54 -2.51 -13.87
N ALA A 270 12.60 -1.85 -13.46
CA ALA A 270 13.54 -1.16 -14.34
C ALA A 270 14.84 -1.95 -14.41
N GLY A 271 15.34 -2.20 -15.62
CA GLY A 271 16.62 -2.82 -15.91
C GLY A 271 17.54 -1.87 -16.66
N ASP A 272 18.76 -2.34 -16.96
CA ASP A 272 19.80 -1.58 -17.66
C ASP A 272 20.08 -0.20 -17.03
N LEU A 273 20.18 -0.17 -15.70
CA LEU A 273 20.32 1.06 -14.92
C LEU A 273 21.72 1.68 -14.95
N SER A 274 22.57 1.25 -15.88
CA SER A 274 23.98 1.67 -15.93
C SER A 274 24.38 2.26 -17.27
N ARG A 275 25.27 3.25 -17.25
CA ARG A 275 25.85 3.87 -18.45
C ARG A 275 27.33 3.53 -18.56
N CYS A 276 27.84 3.42 -19.79
CA CYS A 276 29.28 3.36 -20.02
C CYS A 276 29.92 4.71 -19.64
N ILE A 277 31.06 4.62 -18.96
CA ILE A 277 31.90 5.74 -18.57
C ILE A 277 33.33 5.44 -19.02
N VAL A 278 34.04 6.49 -19.46
CA VAL A 278 35.47 6.44 -19.77
C VAL A 278 36.20 7.14 -18.63
N PRO A 279 36.88 6.42 -17.71
CA PRO A 279 37.58 7.05 -16.61
C PRO A 279 38.71 7.95 -17.13
N GLN A 280 38.96 9.10 -16.49
CA GLN A 280 40.08 10.00 -16.86
C GLN A 280 41.49 9.37 -16.73
N ARG A 281 41.61 8.14 -16.18
CA ARG A 281 42.88 7.47 -15.85
C ARG A 281 42.99 6.00 -16.31
N GLY A 282 42.18 5.56 -17.28
CA GLY A 282 42.31 4.20 -17.84
C GLY A 282 41.65 4.06 -19.21
N ASP A 283 42.16 3.12 -20.02
CA ASP A 283 41.68 2.82 -21.37
C ASP A 283 40.49 1.84 -21.41
N GLU A 284 40.02 1.36 -20.24
CA GLU A 284 38.90 0.41 -20.17
C GLU A 284 37.57 1.13 -19.86
N GLU A 285 36.57 0.86 -20.70
CA GLU A 285 35.18 1.25 -20.43
C GLU A 285 34.67 0.56 -19.17
N VAL A 286 34.08 1.33 -18.26
CA VAL A 286 33.43 0.80 -17.06
C VAL A 286 31.96 1.18 -17.09
N ARG A 287 31.09 0.38 -16.45
CA ARG A 287 29.68 0.73 -16.29
C ARG A 287 29.39 1.17 -14.87
N ALA A 288 28.64 2.27 -14.74
CA ALA A 288 28.19 2.78 -13.45
C ALA A 288 26.67 2.95 -13.44
N ILE A 289 26.04 2.61 -12.32
CA ILE A 289 24.62 2.88 -12.04
C ILE A 289 24.45 4.38 -11.83
N PHE A 290 23.42 4.94 -12.45
CA PHE A 290 22.99 6.32 -12.26
C PHE A 290 21.62 6.29 -11.56
N PRO A 291 21.55 6.54 -10.23
CA PRO A 291 20.31 6.33 -9.48
C PRO A 291 19.13 7.20 -9.95
N ASP A 292 19.40 8.38 -10.50
CA ASP A 292 18.40 9.26 -11.11
C ASP A 292 17.61 8.58 -12.25
N LEU A 293 18.22 7.61 -12.95
CA LEU A 293 17.55 6.84 -14.01
C LEU A 293 16.32 6.08 -13.52
N TYR A 294 16.30 5.62 -12.27
CA TYR A 294 15.15 4.89 -11.71
C TYR A 294 14.43 5.67 -10.62
N GLU A 295 15.12 6.46 -9.80
CA GLU A 295 14.49 7.18 -8.68
C GLU A 295 13.53 8.26 -9.17
N VAL A 296 13.92 9.05 -10.18
CA VAL A 296 13.08 10.12 -10.74
C VAL A 296 11.80 9.57 -11.38
N PRO A 297 11.85 8.63 -12.34
CA PRO A 297 10.62 8.08 -12.91
C PRO A 297 9.80 7.31 -11.88
N LEU A 298 10.41 6.60 -10.93
CA LEU A 298 9.65 5.89 -9.90
C LEU A 298 8.84 6.86 -9.02
N VAL A 299 9.41 7.99 -8.61
CA VAL A 299 8.69 9.01 -7.82
C VAL A 299 7.62 9.72 -8.64
N ARG A 300 7.92 10.09 -9.90
CA ARG A 300 7.04 10.96 -10.70
C ARG A 300 5.87 10.22 -11.35
N THR A 301 6.11 9.01 -11.84
CA THR A 301 5.14 8.29 -12.68
C THR A 301 4.97 6.85 -12.25
N GLY A 302 6.05 6.15 -11.90
CA GLY A 302 6.02 4.72 -11.60
C GLY A 302 5.15 4.36 -10.41
N PHE A 303 5.48 4.89 -9.23
CA PHE A 303 4.74 4.63 -8.00
C PHE A 303 3.30 5.17 -8.05
N PRO A 304 3.02 6.40 -8.53
CA PRO A 304 1.66 6.88 -8.77
C PRO A 304 0.85 5.95 -9.70
N ALA A 305 1.42 5.50 -10.82
CA ALA A 305 0.74 4.59 -11.75
C ALA A 305 0.37 3.24 -11.10
N MET A 306 1.21 2.73 -10.18
CA MET A 306 0.90 1.53 -9.42
C MET A 306 -0.29 1.75 -8.47
N LEU A 307 -0.34 2.90 -7.77
CA LEU A 307 -1.47 3.25 -6.90
C LEU A 307 -2.76 3.47 -7.70
N ASP A 308 -2.69 4.11 -8.87
CA ASP A 308 -3.83 4.30 -9.77
C ASP A 308 -4.37 2.96 -10.29
N ALA A 309 -3.48 2.01 -10.61
CA ALA A 309 -3.90 0.66 -11.01
C ALA A 309 -4.64 -0.07 -9.87
N LEU A 310 -4.18 0.06 -8.63
CA LEU A 310 -4.87 -0.49 -7.46
C LEU A 310 -6.23 0.16 -7.23
N ALA A 311 -6.32 1.48 -7.39
CA ALA A 311 -7.56 2.23 -7.26
C ALA A 311 -8.59 1.83 -8.33
N GLU A 312 -8.17 1.62 -9.58
CA GLU A 312 -9.03 1.14 -10.67
C GLU A 312 -9.55 -0.29 -10.41
N LEU A 313 -8.82 -1.12 -9.66
CA LEU A 313 -9.27 -2.45 -9.22
C LEU A 313 -10.14 -2.44 -7.95
N ASP A 314 -10.47 -1.26 -7.41
CA ASP A 314 -11.11 -1.11 -6.10
C ASP A 314 -10.34 -1.80 -4.94
N VAL A 315 -9.01 -1.92 -5.08
CA VAL A 315 -8.16 -2.42 -4.00
C VAL A 315 -7.93 -1.30 -2.99
N ALA A 316 -8.47 -1.48 -1.79
CA ALA A 316 -8.29 -0.55 -0.68
C ALA A 316 -6.95 -0.77 0.05
N PRO A 317 -6.38 0.29 0.66
CA PRO A 317 -5.29 0.13 1.62
C PRO A 317 -5.72 -0.77 2.80
N PRO A 318 -4.76 -1.35 3.53
CA PRO A 318 -3.32 -1.06 3.49
C PRO A 318 -2.51 -2.00 2.58
N ALA A 319 -1.26 -1.63 2.29
CA ALA A 319 -0.33 -2.42 1.49
C ALA A 319 1.11 -2.34 2.00
N TYR A 320 1.96 -3.29 1.59
CA TYR A 320 3.41 -3.17 1.75
C TYR A 320 4.06 -2.75 0.45
N LEU A 321 4.87 -1.70 0.50
CA LEU A 321 5.77 -1.27 -0.55
C LEU A 321 7.16 -1.85 -0.29
N MET A 322 7.77 -2.45 -1.31
CA MET A 322 9.11 -3.02 -1.23
C MET A 322 9.95 -2.54 -2.41
N LEU A 323 11.20 -2.17 -2.12
CA LEU A 323 12.19 -1.82 -3.13
C LEU A 323 13.38 -2.76 -3.03
N SER A 324 13.88 -3.24 -4.16
CA SER A 324 14.98 -4.20 -4.23
C SER A 324 15.83 -3.97 -5.48
N TRP A 325 17.08 -4.38 -5.44
CA TRP A 325 18.02 -4.24 -6.56
C TRP A 325 18.77 -5.54 -6.78
N THR A 326 19.03 -5.86 -8.05
CA THR A 326 19.89 -6.99 -8.42
C THR A 326 21.03 -6.51 -9.31
N TYR A 327 22.21 -7.09 -9.12
CA TYR A 327 23.43 -6.70 -9.81
C TYR A 327 24.35 -7.89 -9.97
N THR A 328 25.23 -7.79 -10.97
CA THR A 328 26.15 -8.86 -11.34
C THR A 328 27.57 -8.32 -11.35
N GLY A 329 28.46 -8.95 -10.60
CA GLY A 329 29.87 -8.60 -10.55
C GLY A 329 30.14 -7.20 -9.99
N ARG A 330 31.30 -6.64 -10.36
CA ARG A 330 31.76 -5.35 -9.85
C ARG A 330 30.96 -4.21 -10.47
N THR A 331 30.06 -3.63 -9.68
CA THR A 331 29.18 -2.54 -10.10
C THR A 331 29.61 -1.23 -9.44
N LEU A 332 29.74 -0.17 -10.24
CA LEU A 332 29.98 1.18 -9.74
C LEU A 332 28.68 1.97 -9.63
N VAL A 333 28.66 2.99 -8.80
CA VAL A 333 27.55 3.94 -8.64
C VAL A 333 28.08 5.35 -8.83
N ALA A 334 27.41 6.14 -9.68
CA ALA A 334 27.69 7.55 -9.84
C ALA A 334 27.22 8.32 -8.60
N VAL A 335 28.15 9.01 -7.93
CA VAL A 335 27.88 9.82 -6.74
C VAL A 335 28.53 11.19 -6.86
N GLN A 336 27.95 12.20 -6.23
CA GLN A 336 28.50 13.54 -6.12
C GLN A 336 29.26 13.68 -4.80
N GLN A 337 30.56 13.96 -4.89
CA GLN A 337 31.41 14.21 -3.72
C GLN A 337 32.27 15.45 -3.93
N ARG A 338 32.17 16.43 -3.01
CA ARG A 338 32.93 17.69 -3.05
C ARG A 338 32.79 18.46 -4.39
N GLY A 339 31.60 18.38 -5.01
CA GLY A 339 31.31 19.08 -6.27
C GLY A 339 31.83 18.39 -7.53
N ALA A 340 32.34 17.15 -7.42
CA ALA A 340 32.73 16.33 -8.56
C ALA A 340 31.92 15.03 -8.59
N GLU A 341 31.59 14.57 -9.79
CA GLU A 341 31.08 13.22 -10.00
C GLU A 341 32.23 12.22 -9.83
N ILE A 342 32.01 11.21 -9.00
CA ILE A 342 32.92 10.09 -8.80
C ILE A 342 32.13 8.78 -8.90
N TYR A 343 32.84 7.67 -9.04
CA TYR A 343 32.23 6.35 -9.16
C TYR A 343 32.63 5.46 -7.99
N ALA A 344 31.69 5.24 -7.07
CA ALA A 344 31.90 4.45 -5.87
C ALA A 344 31.56 2.97 -6.15
N PRO A 345 32.42 2.01 -5.80
CA PRO A 345 32.11 0.60 -5.97
C PRO A 345 31.09 0.13 -4.94
N LEU A 346 30.10 -0.66 -5.38
CA LEU A 346 29.31 -1.47 -4.46
C LEU A 346 30.19 -2.59 -3.85
N PRO A 347 29.93 -3.03 -2.62
CA PRO A 347 30.68 -4.13 -2.02
C PRO A 347 30.50 -5.44 -2.81
N ASP A 348 31.60 -6.07 -3.20
CA ASP A 348 31.62 -7.24 -4.11
C ASP A 348 30.82 -8.46 -3.63
N HIS A 349 30.60 -8.58 -2.32
CA HIS A 349 29.88 -9.71 -1.71
C HIS A 349 28.36 -9.56 -1.76
N ILE A 350 27.85 -8.37 -2.10
CA ILE A 350 26.43 -8.13 -2.23
C ILE A 350 26.08 -8.36 -3.72
N GLN A 351 25.00 -9.08 -4.00
CA GLN A 351 24.48 -9.30 -5.37
C GLN A 351 23.02 -8.88 -5.49
N THR A 352 22.36 -8.81 -4.34
CA THR A 352 20.98 -8.37 -4.17
C THR A 352 20.94 -7.46 -2.96
N MET A 353 20.27 -6.32 -3.11
CA MET A 353 20.01 -5.41 -2.01
C MET A 353 18.51 -5.25 -1.83
N VAL A 354 18.06 -5.21 -0.59
CA VAL A 354 16.64 -5.09 -0.26
C VAL A 354 16.45 -3.98 0.77
N ALA A 355 15.53 -3.06 0.51
CA ALA A 355 15.10 -2.10 1.51
C ALA A 355 14.16 -2.76 2.53
N PRO A 356 14.09 -2.26 3.77
CA PRO A 356 13.01 -2.61 4.70
C PRO A 356 11.63 -2.34 4.05
N PRO A 357 10.63 -3.24 4.22
CA PRO A 357 9.29 -2.99 3.72
C PRO A 357 8.69 -1.73 4.34
N ILE A 358 8.02 -0.93 3.52
CA ILE A 358 7.31 0.28 3.93
C ILE A 358 5.82 -0.05 4.00
N TYR A 359 5.20 0.20 5.15
CA TYR A 359 3.76 0.00 5.30
C TYR A 359 2.98 1.23 4.81
N LEU A 360 2.14 1.03 3.80
CA LEU A 360 1.25 2.02 3.23
C LEU A 360 -0.11 1.93 3.90
N GLU A 361 -0.38 2.88 4.80
CA GLU A 361 -1.63 2.93 5.56
C GLU A 361 -2.77 3.58 4.78
N SER A 362 -2.43 4.45 3.83
CA SER A 362 -3.29 5.07 2.82
C SER A 362 -2.57 5.08 1.47
N PHE A 363 -3.33 5.30 0.40
CA PHE A 363 -2.76 5.57 -0.94
C PHE A 363 -2.75 7.07 -1.30
N ASP A 364 -3.30 7.93 -0.45
CA ASP A 364 -3.15 9.37 -0.53
C ASP A 364 -1.87 9.79 0.23
N ILE A 365 -0.74 9.74 -0.48
CA ILE A 365 0.61 9.91 0.08
C ILE A 365 1.52 10.65 -0.90
N ASP A 366 2.49 11.39 -0.38
CA ASP A 366 3.54 12.00 -1.20
C ASP A 366 4.56 10.93 -1.66
N PRO A 367 4.73 10.70 -2.97
CA PRO A 367 5.62 9.65 -3.49
C PRO A 367 7.07 9.80 -3.01
N LEU A 368 7.60 11.04 -3.00
CA LEU A 368 8.99 11.29 -2.66
C LEU A 368 9.25 11.01 -1.17
N THR A 369 8.39 11.52 -0.30
CA THR A 369 8.49 11.30 1.14
C THR A 369 8.36 9.81 1.48
N THR A 370 7.51 9.08 0.76
CA THR A 370 7.32 7.64 0.95
C THR A 370 8.53 6.81 0.51
N LEU A 371 9.09 7.09 -0.67
CA LEU A 371 10.17 6.28 -1.25
C LEU A 371 11.57 6.60 -0.72
N ARG A 372 11.79 7.82 -0.22
CA ARG A 372 13.12 8.30 0.21
C ARG A 372 13.83 7.37 1.19
N PRO A 373 13.18 6.84 2.26
CA PRO A 373 13.86 5.91 3.18
C PRO A 373 14.35 4.63 2.49
N ALA A 374 13.65 4.15 1.46
CA ALA A 374 14.09 3.00 0.69
C ALA A 374 15.27 3.35 -0.23
N PHE A 375 15.26 4.53 -0.86
CA PHE A 375 16.41 5.00 -1.66
C PHE A 375 17.67 5.15 -0.82
N ASP A 376 17.57 5.71 0.37
CA ASP A 376 18.72 5.90 1.27
C ASP A 376 19.46 4.56 1.54
N VAL A 377 18.77 3.42 1.58
CA VAL A 377 19.41 2.10 1.71
C VAL A 377 20.41 1.82 0.58
N PHE A 378 20.07 2.18 -0.67
CA PHE A 378 20.98 2.02 -1.81
C PHE A 378 22.22 2.90 -1.67
N TRP A 379 22.03 4.16 -1.30
CA TRP A 379 23.11 5.13 -1.11
C TRP A 379 24.03 4.76 0.07
N ASN A 380 23.47 4.18 1.13
CA ASN A 380 24.22 3.71 2.29
C ASN A 380 25.24 2.63 1.91
N ALA A 381 24.94 1.79 0.91
CA ALA A 381 25.84 0.76 0.42
C ALA A 381 27.14 1.32 -0.19
N VAL A 382 27.13 2.59 -0.63
CA VAL A 382 28.30 3.32 -1.14
C VAL A 382 28.78 4.43 -0.19
N GLY A 383 28.35 4.39 1.07
CA GLY A 383 28.82 5.30 2.12
C GLY A 383 28.20 6.70 2.09
N ILE A 384 27.06 6.89 1.42
CA ILE A 384 26.32 8.15 1.35
C ILE A 384 25.03 8.01 2.16
N ALA A 385 24.79 8.94 3.09
CA ALA A 385 23.69 8.80 4.07
C ALA A 385 22.28 8.96 3.48
N HIS A 386 22.13 9.73 2.41
CA HIS A 386 20.84 10.04 1.79
C HIS A 386 20.94 10.11 0.28
N THR A 387 19.83 9.83 -0.41
CA THR A 387 19.76 10.01 -1.87
C THR A 387 20.21 11.41 -2.30
N GLN A 388 21.09 11.45 -3.30
CA GLN A 388 21.56 12.68 -3.94
C GLN A 388 20.78 13.02 -5.22
N THR A 389 19.76 12.24 -5.56
CA THR A 389 18.94 12.46 -6.74
C THR A 389 18.25 13.83 -6.66
N ASP A 390 18.41 14.62 -7.72
CA ASP A 390 17.72 15.90 -7.87
C ASP A 390 16.34 15.68 -8.51
N PHE A 391 15.32 15.54 -7.66
CA PHE A 391 13.94 15.33 -8.10
C PHE A 391 13.29 16.57 -8.75
N ALA A 392 13.94 17.75 -8.70
CA ALA A 392 13.44 18.98 -9.31
C ALA A 392 13.91 19.18 -10.76
N ARG A 393 14.99 18.51 -11.19
CA ARG A 393 15.47 18.56 -12.59
C ARG A 393 14.54 17.78 -13.50
N ARG A 394 14.08 18.43 -14.57
CA ARG A 394 13.08 17.89 -15.50
C ARG A 394 13.55 16.64 -16.22
#